data_AF-A0A9E8HJH9-F1
#
_entry.id   AF-A0A9E8HJH9-F1
#
_cell.length_a   1.000
_cell.length_b   1.000
_cell.length_c   1.000
_cell.angle_alpha   90.00
_cell.angle_beta   90.00
_cell.angle_gamma   90.00
#
_symmetry.space_group_name_H-M   'P 1'
#
loop_
_entity.id
_entity.type
_entity.pdbx_description
1 polymer ?
#
loop_
_entity_poly.entity_id
_entity_poly.type
_entity_poly.pdbx_seq_one_letter_code
_entity_poly.pdbx_strand_id
1 'polypeptide(L)' 'MSIGSVLNTGIQGIQAGGRGMEQSAQEIVKAGSGENPSADFVEPIMDLKLYQNSVEASTKVVKSADEMIGTLLDTMA' A
#
# COMPACT_ATOMS: atom_id res chain seq x y z
N MET A 1 -16.58 14.85 -8.04
CA MET A 1 -15.43 14.22 -7.37
C MET A 1 -14.18 14.95 -7.84
N SER A 2 -13.49 15.67 -6.97
CA SER A 2 -12.31 16.46 -7.36
C SER A 2 -11.06 15.58 -7.40
N ILE A 3 -10.11 15.87 -8.29
CA ILE A 3 -8.82 15.15 -8.37
C ILE A 3 -8.08 15.17 -7.01
N GLY A 4 -8.20 16.25 -6.25
CA GLY A 4 -7.69 16.34 -4.88
C GLY A 4 -8.28 15.29 -3.93
N SER A 5 -9.54 14.90 -4.10
CA SER A 5 -10.14 13.82 -3.30
C SER A 5 -9.59 12.43 -3.66
N VAL A 6 -9.20 12.21 -4.92
CA VAL A 6 -8.60 10.95 -5.39
C VAL A 6 -7.15 10.81 -4.92
N LEU A 7 -6.37 11.88 -4.99
CA LEU A 7 -5.02 11.96 -4.44
C LEU A 7 -5.00 11.68 -2.93
N ASN A 8 -5.92 12.29 -2.19
CA ASN A 8 -6.02 12.09 -0.75
C ASN A 8 -6.36 10.62 -0.41
N THR A 9 -7.29 10.00 -1.13
CA THR A 9 -7.61 8.58 -0.98
C THR A 9 -6.41 7.68 -1.29
N GLY A 10 -5.68 7.97 -2.36
CA GLY A 10 -4.46 7.23 -2.70
C GLY A 10 -3.38 7.34 -1.63
N ILE A 11 -3.13 8.54 -1.11
CA ILE A 11 -2.17 8.76 -0.02
C ILE A 11 -2.62 8.05 1.28
N GLN A 12 -3.90 8.10 1.61
CA GLN A 12 -4.45 7.39 2.77
C GLN A 12 -4.29 5.87 2.63
N GLY A 13 -4.51 5.32 1.44
CA GLY A 13 -4.28 3.90 1.14
C GLY A 13 -2.83 3.50 1.31
N ILE A 14 -1.88 4.33 0.83
CA ILE A 14 -0.44 4.11 1.03
C ILE A 14 -0.10 4.12 2.53
N GLN A 15 -0.61 5.09 3.30
CA GLN A 15 -0.34 5.17 4.74
C GLN A 15 -0.95 3.99 5.52
N ALA A 16 -2.17 3.57 5.16
CA ALA A 16 -2.81 2.43 5.79
C ALA A 16 -2.06 1.13 5.48
N GLY A 17 -1.71 0.90 4.22
CA GLY A 17 -0.94 -0.26 3.82
C GLY A 17 0.48 -0.27 4.41
N GLY A 18 1.13 0.89 4.53
CA GLY A 18 2.43 1.03 5.19
C GLY A 18 2.41 0.60 6.66
N ARG A 19 1.38 1.02 7.42
CA ARG A 19 1.19 0.56 8.81
C ARG A 19 0.95 -0.96 8.89
N GLY A 20 0.12 -1.50 7.98
CA GLY A 20 -0.13 -2.93 7.89
C GLY A 20 1.14 -3.72 7.59
N MET A 21 1.95 -3.25 6.64
CA MET A 21 3.25 -3.85 6.32
C MET A 21 4.20 -3.87 7.51
N GLU A 22 4.28 -2.78 8.27
CA GLU A 22 5.12 -2.69 9.46
C GLU A 22 4.69 -3.70 10.54
N GLN A 23 3.37 -3.84 10.76
CA GLN A 23 2.83 -4.83 11.68
C GLN A 23 3.15 -6.26 11.22
N SER A 24 2.88 -6.60 9.95
CA SER A 24 3.17 -7.93 9.40
C SER A 24 4.66 -8.24 9.48
N ALA A 25 5.54 -7.26 9.24
CA ALA A 25 6.98 -7.44 9.41
C ALA A 25 7.37 -7.78 10.85
N GLN A 26 6.74 -7.13 11.85
CA GLN A 26 6.97 -7.47 13.26
C GLN A 26 6.47 -8.87 13.59
N GLU A 27 5.35 -9.29 13.03
CA GLU A 27 4.80 -10.65 13.20
C GLU A 27 5.70 -11.72 12.56
N ILE A 28 6.31 -11.44 11.40
CA ILE A 28 7.35 -12.30 10.81
C ILE A 28 8.53 -12.47 11.78
N VAL A 29 9.02 -11.39 12.39
CA VAL A 29 10.13 -11.48 13.36
C VAL A 29 9.74 -12.35 14.57
N LYS A 30 8.50 -12.21 15.06
CA LYS A 30 7.98 -13.03 16.18
C LYS A 30 7.84 -14.50 15.80
N ALA A 31 7.34 -14.79 14.60
CA ALA A 31 7.20 -16.15 14.07
C ALA A 31 8.54 -16.91 14.02
N GLY A 32 9.65 -16.20 13.78
CA GLY A 32 11.00 -16.77 13.82
C GLY A 32 11.46 -17.25 15.21
N SER A 33 10.76 -16.87 16.28
CA SER A 33 11.04 -17.32 17.65
C SER A 33 10.06 -18.39 18.16
N GLY A 34 9.15 -18.88 17.30
CA GLY A 34 8.11 -19.85 17.65
C GLY A 34 8.56 -21.32 17.66
N GLU A 35 7.69 -22.20 18.18
CA GLU A 35 7.89 -23.66 18.22
C GLU A 35 7.85 -24.31 16.82
N ASN A 36 7.09 -23.72 15.88
CA ASN A 36 7.01 -24.21 14.50
C ASN A 36 7.09 -23.06 13.48
N PRO A 37 8.30 -22.50 13.26
CA PRO A 37 8.49 -21.29 12.47
C PRO A 37 7.86 -21.38 11.07
N SER A 38 7.97 -22.54 10.40
CA SER A 38 7.46 -22.75 9.05
C SER A 38 5.94 -22.53 8.93
N ALA A 39 5.16 -22.89 9.94
CA ALA A 39 3.71 -22.64 9.96
C ALA A 39 3.42 -21.19 10.35
N ASP A 40 4.15 -20.69 11.34
CA ASP A 40 3.96 -19.34 11.91
C ASP A 40 4.34 -18.21 10.92
N PHE A 41 5.17 -18.49 9.92
CA PHE A 41 5.52 -17.51 8.88
C PHE A 41 4.46 -17.32 7.78
N VAL A 42 3.59 -18.31 7.54
CA VAL A 42 2.71 -18.30 6.35
C VAL A 42 1.73 -17.14 6.40
N GLU A 43 1.04 -16.97 7.52
CA GLU A 43 0.05 -15.93 7.74
C GLU A 43 0.66 -14.51 7.64
N PRO A 44 1.71 -14.15 8.39
CA PRO A 44 2.25 -12.80 8.35
C PRO A 44 2.97 -12.47 7.03
N ILE A 45 3.51 -13.46 6.29
CA ILE A 45 4.03 -13.24 4.92
C ILE A 45 2.88 -12.98 3.94
N MET A 46 1.77 -13.72 4.05
CA MET A 46 0.58 -13.52 3.22
C MET A 46 -0.01 -12.12 3.46
N ASP A 47 -0.13 -11.71 4.72
CA ASP A 47 -0.63 -10.39 5.10
C ASP A 47 0.30 -9.28 4.61
N LEU A 48 1.61 -9.45 4.75
CA LEU A 48 2.59 -8.52 4.19
C LEU A 48 2.39 -8.33 2.68
N LYS A 49 2.12 -9.43 1.95
CA LYS A 49 1.84 -9.38 0.51
C LYS A 49 0.51 -8.72 0.18
N LEU A 50 -0.52 -8.94 0.99
CA LEU A 50 -1.81 -8.29 0.84
C LEU A 50 -1.68 -6.76 1.01
N TYR A 51 -0.99 -6.31 2.05
CA TYR A 51 -0.73 -4.88 2.25
C TYR A 51 0.17 -4.29 1.16
N GLN A 52 1.20 -5.01 0.71
CA GLN A 52 2.01 -4.59 -0.43
C GLN A 52 1.15 -4.32 -1.67
N ASN A 53 0.24 -5.24 -2.02
CA ASN A 53 -0.66 -5.07 -3.16
C ASN A 53 -1.60 -3.86 -2.98
N SER A 54 -2.07 -3.61 -1.76
CA SER A 54 -2.91 -2.45 -1.44
C SER A 54 -2.16 -1.12 -1.62
N VAL A 55 -0.90 -1.05 -1.17
CA VAL A 55 -0.02 0.12 -1.39
C VAL A 55 0.25 0.31 -2.87
N GLU A 56 0.52 -0.75 -3.62
CA GLU A 56 0.76 -0.67 -5.06
C GLU A 56 -0.47 -0.15 -5.81
N ALA A 57 -1.67 -0.65 -5.48
CA ALA A 57 -2.92 -0.16 -6.05
C ALA A 57 -3.15 1.33 -5.73
N SER A 58 -2.89 1.73 -4.48
CA SER A 58 -3.01 3.12 -4.05
C SER A 58 -2.01 4.04 -4.75
N THR A 59 -0.80 3.54 -5.02
CA THR A 59 0.23 4.26 -5.80
C THR A 59 -0.20 4.46 -7.24
N LYS A 60 -0.85 3.45 -7.85
CA LYS A 60 -1.44 3.58 -9.20
C LYS A 60 -2.51 4.66 -9.23
N VAL A 61 -3.36 4.76 -8.20
CA VAL A 61 -4.37 5.84 -8.09
C VAL A 61 -3.72 7.22 -8.02
N VAL A 62 -2.69 7.39 -7.18
CA VAL A 62 -1.93 8.66 -7.10
C VAL A 62 -1.30 9.00 -8.44
N LYS A 63 -0.68 8.03 -9.11
CA LYS A 63 -0.06 8.21 -10.43
C LYS A 63 -1.08 8.61 -11.49
N SER A 64 -2.22 7.93 -11.58
CA SER A 64 -3.27 8.30 -12.53
C SER A 64 -3.83 9.70 -12.24
N ALA A 65 -3.92 10.10 -10.97
CA ALA A 65 -4.31 11.45 -10.61
C ALA A 65 -3.28 12.51 -11.05
N ASP A 66 -1.99 12.22 -10.92
CA ASP A 66 -0.89 13.07 -11.40
C ASP A 66 -0.91 13.20 -12.94
N GLU A 67 -1.06 12.08 -13.66
CA GLU A 67 -1.19 12.07 -15.13
C GLU A 67 -2.41 12.88 -15.61
N MET A 68 -3.54 12.81 -14.91
CA MET A 68 -4.70 13.65 -15.21
C MET A 68 -4.41 15.15 -15.01
N ILE A 69 -3.64 15.52 -13.99
CA ILE A 69 -3.23 16.92 -13.80
C ILE A 69 -2.29 17.35 -14.93
N GLY A 70 -1.32 16.51 -15.30
CA GLY A 70 -0.39 16.78 -16.39
C GLY A 70 -1.12 16.99 -17.73
N THR A 71 -2.05 16.10 -18.07
CA THR A 71 -2.85 16.23 -19.31
C THR A 71 -3.76 17.47 -19.32
N LEU A 72 -4.33 17.85 -18.17
CA LEU A 72 -5.09 19.10 -18.04
C LEU A 72 -4.20 20.33 -18.21
N LEU A 73 -2.98 20.31 -17.67
CA LEU A 73 -1.99 21.39 -17.87
C LEU A 73 -1.58 21.50 -19.33
N ASP A 74 -1.29 20.38 -20.00
CA ASP A 74 -0.91 20.35 -21.42
C ASP A 74 -2.02 20.86 -22.34
N THR A 75 -3.30 20.64 -21.98
CA THR A 75 -4.44 21.15 -22.77
C THR A 75 -4.65 22.66 -22.59
N MET A 76 -4.23 23.22 -21.44
CA MET A 76 -4.37 24.66 -21.14
C MET A 76 -3.20 25.51 -21.70
N ALA A 77 -2.04 24.90 -21.95
CA ALA A 77 -0.86 25.53 -22.53
C ALA A 77 -1.02 25.76 -24.05
#